data_AF-A0A959V639-F1
#
_entry.id   AF-A0A959V639-F1
#
_cell.length_a   1.000
_cell.length_b   1.000
_cell.length_c   1.000
_cell.angle_alpha   90.00
_cell.angle_beta   90.00
_cell.angle_gamma   90.00
#
_symmetry.space_group_name_H-M   'P 1'
#
loop_
_entity.id
_entity.type
_entity.pdbx_description
1 polymer ?
#
loop_
_entity_poly.entity_id
_entity_poly.type
_entity_poly.pdbx_seq_one_letter_code
_entity_poly.pdbx_strand_id
1 'polypeptide(L)'
;MEILMNIHDAVYRVLGDSMYFILGFLALVAVVAQWRLYEKAGQPGVASVVPIWNFIVFLKIVGRPASHLFLALIPVFGQLYFIPKVWIEVCQSFGKRTMLDYVMVILFNGLYILNLGLSYETEYEGPVYGRDLGKDGGAMQGTRAAV
;
A
#
# COMPACT_ATOMS: atom_id res chain seq x y z
N MET A 1 -4.37 -2.02 28.79
CA MET A 1 -3.05 -2.70 28.81
C MET A 1 -3.20 -4.18 29.13
N GLU A 2 -4.04 -4.57 30.10
CA GLU A 2 -4.27 -5.98 30.46
C GLU A 2 -4.80 -6.85 29.32
N ILE A 3 -5.77 -6.37 28.54
CA ILE A 3 -6.34 -7.12 27.40
C ILE A 3 -5.25 -7.52 26.40
N LEU A 4 -4.34 -6.59 26.09
CA LEU A 4 -3.26 -6.84 25.13
C LEU A 4 -2.28 -7.89 25.65
N MET A 5 -1.90 -7.81 26.94
CA MET A 5 -1.02 -8.79 27.59
C MET A 5 -1.68 -10.17 27.63
N ASN A 6 -2.98 -10.25 27.93
CA ASN A 6 -3.71 -11.51 27.97
C ASN A 6 -3.80 -12.19 26.58
N ILE A 7 -4.02 -11.40 25.52
CA ILE A 7 -4.05 -11.93 24.14
C ILE A 7 -2.66 -12.40 23.73
N HIS A 8 -1.63 -11.59 23.99
CA HIS A 8 -0.25 -11.96 23.74
C HIS A 8 0.12 -13.28 24.42
N ASP A 9 -0.18 -13.41 25.71
CA ASP A 9 0.16 -14.60 26.49
C ASP A 9 -0.62 -15.83 26.00
N ALA A 10 -1.87 -15.66 25.58
CA ALA A 10 -2.66 -16.74 24.99
C ALA A 10 -2.04 -17.26 23.68
N VAL A 11 -1.61 -16.36 22.79
CA VAL A 11 -0.98 -16.71 21.50
C VAL A 11 0.42 -17.28 21.73
N TYR A 12 1.19 -16.66 22.63
CA TYR A 12 2.54 -17.10 22.98
C TYR A 12 2.57 -18.49 23.61
N ARG A 13 1.53 -18.88 24.38
CA ARG A 13 1.40 -20.25 24.88
C ARG A 13 1.23 -21.30 23.77
N VAL A 14 0.67 -20.92 22.63
CA VAL A 14 0.45 -21.84 21.49
C VAL A 14 1.67 -21.89 20.58
N LEU A 15 2.25 -20.74 20.26
CA LEU A 15 3.31 -20.60 19.25
C LEU A 15 4.72 -20.48 19.83
N GLY A 16 4.86 -20.08 21.10
CA GLY A 16 6.16 -19.79 21.71
C GLY A 16 6.97 -18.75 20.95
N ASP A 17 8.30 -18.90 20.96
CA ASP A 17 9.23 -18.00 20.26
C ASP A 17 9.00 -17.92 18.74
N SER A 18 8.40 -18.95 18.14
CA SER A 18 8.09 -18.99 16.70
C SER A 18 7.17 -17.85 16.26
N MET A 19 6.33 -17.34 17.17
CA MET A 19 5.46 -16.19 16.93
C MET A 19 6.25 -14.96 16.45
N TYR A 20 7.37 -14.64 17.12
CA TYR A 20 8.17 -13.46 16.77
C TYR A 20 8.89 -13.64 15.44
N PHE A 21 9.36 -14.86 15.14
CA PHE A 21 9.96 -15.16 13.84
C PHE A 21 8.96 -15.02 12.69
N ILE A 22 7.73 -15.50 12.86
CA ILE A 22 6.66 -15.37 11.86
C ILE A 22 6.30 -13.89 11.65
N LEU A 23 6.08 -13.13 12.74
CA LEU A 23 5.77 -11.71 12.65
C LEU A 23 6.90 -10.90 12.00
N GLY A 24 8.15 -11.19 12.37
CA GLY A 24 9.33 -10.57 11.77
C GLY A 24 9.46 -10.89 10.28
N PHE A 25 9.22 -12.14 9.89
CA PHE A 25 9.22 -12.56 8.48
C PHE A 25 8.12 -11.84 7.67
N LEU A 26 6.89 -11.78 8.18
CA LEU A 26 5.79 -11.06 7.53
C LEU A 26 6.08 -9.56 7.39
N ALA A 27 6.66 -8.94 8.41
CA ALA A 27 7.08 -7.55 8.36
C ALA A 27 8.17 -7.32 7.30
N LEU A 28 9.16 -8.20 7.23
CA LEU A 28 10.22 -8.12 6.22
C LEU A 28 9.66 -8.26 4.79
N VAL A 29 8.75 -9.21 4.58
CA VAL A 29 8.06 -9.38 3.29
C VAL A 29 7.28 -8.12 2.93
N ALA A 30 6.56 -7.51 3.88
CA ALA A 30 5.80 -6.28 3.64
C ALA A 30 6.69 -5.08 3.28
N VAL A 31 7.87 -4.96 3.92
CA VAL A 31 8.85 -3.90 3.58
C VAL A 31 9.41 -4.11 2.18
N VAL A 32 9.80 -5.34 1.83
CA VAL A 32 10.29 -5.68 0.49
C VAL A 32 9.21 -5.46 -0.58
N ALA A 33 7.96 -5.82 -0.27
CA ALA A 33 6.80 -5.59 -1.12
C ALA A 33 6.64 -4.10 -1.46
N GLN A 34 6.63 -3.26 -0.42
CA GLN A 34 6.50 -1.82 -0.58
C GLN A 34 7.68 -1.23 -1.35
N TRP A 35 8.90 -1.70 -1.07
CA TRP A 35 10.10 -1.27 -1.79
C TRP A 35 9.97 -1.54 -3.29
N ARG A 36 9.58 -2.77 -3.67
CA ARG A 36 9.39 -3.15 -5.08
C ARG A 36 8.29 -2.34 -5.76
N LEU A 37 7.18 -2.08 -5.07
CA LEU A 37 6.13 -1.20 -5.57
C LEU A 37 6.67 0.19 -5.91
N TYR A 38 7.52 0.76 -5.04
CA TYR A 38 8.08 2.10 -5.23
C TYR A 38 9.02 2.15 -6.42
N GLU A 39 9.94 1.18 -6.54
CA GLU A 39 10.83 1.06 -7.70
C GLU A 39 10.04 0.98 -9.01
N LYS A 40 8.95 0.20 -8.99
CA LYS A 40 8.07 0.02 -10.15
C LYS A 40 7.29 1.28 -10.53
N ALA A 41 6.99 2.14 -9.55
CA ALA A 41 6.41 3.47 -9.78
C ALA A 41 7.48 4.55 -10.06
N GLY A 42 8.74 4.17 -10.31
CA GLY A 42 9.84 5.10 -10.59
C GLY A 42 10.24 5.95 -9.38
N GLN A 43 9.96 5.49 -8.16
CA GLN A 43 10.30 6.18 -6.92
C GLN A 43 11.41 5.43 -6.14
N PRO A 44 12.16 6.12 -5.26
CA PRO A 44 13.21 5.48 -4.48
C PRO A 44 12.62 4.47 -3.49
N GLY A 45 12.91 3.18 -3.66
CA GLY A 45 12.39 2.11 -2.79
C GLY A 45 12.80 2.23 -1.32
N VAL A 46 13.97 2.82 -1.04
CA VAL A 46 14.44 3.14 0.32
C VAL A 46 13.50 4.10 1.05
N ALA A 47 12.75 4.93 0.31
CA ALA A 47 11.76 5.82 0.91
C ALA A 47 10.68 5.05 1.68
N SER A 48 10.44 3.78 1.33
CA SER A 48 9.45 2.95 2.02
C SER A 48 9.81 2.66 3.49
N VAL A 49 11.08 2.76 3.87
CA VAL A 49 11.56 2.41 5.23
C VAL A 49 11.43 3.59 6.20
N VAL A 50 11.60 4.82 5.72
CA VAL A 50 11.57 6.02 6.56
C VAL A 50 10.14 6.54 6.67
N PRO A 51 9.51 6.62 7.86
CA PRO A 51 8.07 6.86 7.98
C PRO A 51 7.55 8.11 7.26
N ILE A 52 8.17 9.28 7.48
CA ILE A 52 7.72 10.53 6.87
C ILE A 52 7.97 10.50 5.34
N TRP A 53 9.11 9.97 4.90
CA TRP A 53 9.45 9.89 3.49
C TRP A 53 8.54 8.89 2.74
N ASN A 54 8.23 7.77 3.38
CA ASN A 54 7.28 6.75 2.92
C ASN A 54 5.96 7.42 2.56
N PHE A 55 5.34 8.14 3.50
CA PHE A 55 4.06 8.78 3.23
C PHE A 55 4.10 9.80 2.08
N ILE A 56 5.14 10.64 2.02
CA ILE A 56 5.26 11.65 0.97
C ILE A 56 5.38 10.98 -0.40
N VAL A 57 6.23 9.97 -0.53
CA VAL A 57 6.43 9.24 -1.79
C VAL A 57 5.20 8.40 -2.12
N PHE A 58 4.56 7.79 -1.14
CA PHE A 58 3.32 7.03 -1.31
C PHE A 58 2.19 7.89 -1.88
N LEU A 59 2.00 9.10 -1.32
CA LEU A 59 1.03 10.05 -1.84
C LEU A 59 1.40 10.52 -3.26
N LYS A 60 2.70 10.68 -3.55
CA LYS A 60 3.20 11.01 -4.89
C LYS A 60 2.90 9.93 -5.92
N ILE A 61 3.03 8.64 -5.57
CA ILE A 61 2.66 7.50 -6.44
C ILE A 61 1.17 7.59 -6.83
N VAL A 62 0.31 8.05 -5.93
CA VAL A 62 -1.12 8.21 -6.20
C VAL A 62 -1.46 9.57 -6.87
N GLY A 63 -0.55 10.55 -6.77
CA GLY A 63 -0.75 11.93 -7.23
C GLY A 63 -1.47 12.84 -6.25
N ARG A 64 -1.52 12.46 -4.97
CA ARG A 64 -2.10 13.29 -3.91
C ARG A 64 -1.09 14.33 -3.41
N PRO A 65 -1.53 15.53 -3.00
CA PRO A 65 -0.64 16.51 -2.40
C PRO A 65 -0.17 16.03 -1.02
N ALA A 66 1.10 16.29 -0.69
CA ALA A 66 1.75 15.86 0.55
C ALA A 66 1.05 16.37 1.82
N SER A 67 0.24 17.44 1.73
CA SER A 67 -0.61 17.93 2.83
C SER A 67 -1.62 16.89 3.34
N HIS A 68 -1.98 15.88 2.53
CA HIS A 68 -2.82 14.77 2.99
C HIS A 68 -2.14 13.92 4.09
N LEU A 69 -0.84 14.09 4.33
CA LEU A 69 -0.17 13.53 5.50
C LEU A 69 -0.88 13.92 6.80
N PHE A 70 -1.40 15.15 6.92
CA PHE A 70 -2.13 15.60 8.10
C PHE A 70 -3.47 14.88 8.28
N LEU A 71 -4.10 14.45 7.19
CA LEU A 71 -5.36 13.69 7.24
C LEU A 71 -5.12 12.28 7.77
N ALA A 72 -3.95 11.68 7.49
CA ALA A 72 -3.55 10.38 8.04
C ALA A 72 -3.27 10.41 9.55
N LEU A 73 -3.09 11.61 10.14
CA LEU A 73 -2.92 11.78 11.59
C LEU A 73 -4.26 11.89 12.34
N ILE A 74 -5.39 12.03 11.63
CA ILE A 74 -6.72 12.09 12.25
C ILE A 74 -7.14 10.66 12.64
N PRO A 75 -7.27 10.30 13.93
CA PRO A 75 -7.28 8.91 14.38
C PRO A 75 -8.39 8.03 13.80
N VAL A 76 -9.56 8.61 13.50
CA VAL A 76 -10.72 7.86 12.99
C VAL A 76 -10.81 8.00 11.47
N PHE A 77 -10.83 9.23 10.96
CA PHE A 77 -10.98 9.51 9.55
C PHE A 77 -9.75 9.07 8.72
N GLY A 78 -8.55 9.30 9.25
CA GLY A 78 -7.28 8.90 8.64
C GLY A 78 -7.19 7.39 8.42
N GLN A 79 -7.55 6.62 9.44
CA GLN A 79 -7.25 5.20 9.49
C GLN A 79 -8.37 4.35 8.88
N LEU A 80 -9.64 4.73 9.09
CA LEU A 80 -10.77 3.95 8.59
C LEU A 80 -11.23 4.34 7.19
N TYR A 81 -11.00 5.59 6.78
CA TYR A 81 -11.43 6.08 5.48
C TYR A 81 -10.24 6.40 4.57
N PHE A 82 -9.31 7.23 5.03
CA PHE A 82 -8.26 7.75 4.16
C PHE A 82 -7.24 6.68 3.74
N ILE A 83 -6.68 5.90 4.67
CA ILE A 83 -5.71 4.85 4.35
C ILE A 83 -6.29 3.80 3.37
N PRO A 84 -7.47 3.19 3.61
CA PRO A 84 -8.05 2.24 2.67
C PRO A 84 -8.30 2.86 1.29
N LYS A 85 -8.73 4.13 1.25
CA LYS A 85 -8.94 4.85 -0.01
C LYS A 85 -7.64 5.04 -0.79
N VAL A 86 -6.55 5.45 -0.15
CA VAL A 86 -5.26 5.64 -0.83
C VAL A 86 -4.74 4.30 -1.35
N TRP A 87 -4.93 3.20 -0.62
CA TRP A 87 -4.57 1.87 -1.11
C TRP A 87 -5.36 1.42 -2.34
N ILE A 88 -6.67 1.70 -2.37
CA ILE A 88 -7.49 1.48 -3.57
C ILE A 88 -6.95 2.29 -4.75
N GLU A 89 -6.59 3.55 -4.52
CA GLU A 89 -6.04 4.42 -5.57
C GLU A 89 -4.65 3.96 -6.05
N VAL A 90 -3.85 3.34 -5.18
CA VAL A 90 -2.63 2.64 -5.60
C VAL A 90 -2.99 1.54 -6.59
N CYS A 91 -3.92 0.63 -6.26
CA CYS A 91 -4.35 -0.42 -7.20
C CYS A 91 -4.80 0.15 -8.55
N GLN A 92 -5.59 1.21 -8.52
CA GLN A 92 -6.05 1.90 -9.72
C GLN A 92 -4.91 2.50 -10.54
N SER A 93 -3.84 2.97 -9.89
CA SER A 93 -2.62 3.49 -10.54
C SER A 93 -1.80 2.39 -11.22
N PHE A 94 -2.10 1.11 -10.96
CA PHE A 94 -1.52 -0.06 -11.64
C PHE A 94 -2.56 -0.79 -12.51
N GLY A 95 -3.64 -0.10 -12.92
CA GLY A 95 -4.69 -0.67 -13.78
C GLY A 95 -5.65 -1.65 -13.10
N LYS A 96 -5.50 -1.91 -11.79
CA LYS A 96 -6.38 -2.82 -11.03
C LYS A 96 -7.62 -2.10 -10.54
N ARG A 97 -8.75 -2.33 -11.23
CA ARG A 97 -10.02 -1.63 -10.98
C ARG A 97 -11.18 -2.54 -10.60
N THR A 98 -10.92 -3.82 -10.34
CA THR A 98 -11.98 -4.77 -9.97
C THR A 98 -12.31 -4.68 -8.48
N MET A 99 -13.55 -5.00 -8.11
CA MET A 99 -13.95 -5.05 -6.69
C MET A 99 -13.13 -6.08 -5.90
N LEU A 100 -12.73 -7.16 -6.55
CA LEU A 100 -11.92 -8.22 -5.96
C LEU A 100 -10.54 -7.66 -5.58
N ASP A 101 -9.91 -6.87 -6.46
CA ASP A 101 -8.64 -6.19 -6.17
C ASP A 101 -8.73 -5.27 -4.95
N TYR A 102 -9.83 -4.51 -4.83
CA TYR A 102 -10.04 -3.60 -3.71
C TYR A 102 -10.23 -4.33 -2.38
N VAL A 103 -10.95 -5.45 -2.38
CA VAL A 103 -11.09 -6.29 -1.19
C VAL A 103 -9.75 -6.92 -0.83
N MET A 104 -8.99 -7.41 -1.82
CA MET A 104 -7.69 -8.04 -1.59
C MET A 104 -6.64 -7.07 -1.04
N VAL A 105 -6.57 -5.82 -1.54
CA VAL A 105 -5.59 -4.85 -1.02
C VAL A 105 -5.90 -4.40 0.42
N ILE A 106 -7.18 -4.39 0.81
CA ILE A 106 -7.59 -4.04 2.17
C ILE A 106 -7.32 -5.22 3.12
N LEU A 107 -7.72 -6.44 2.74
CA LEU A 107 -7.63 -7.62 3.61
C LEU A 107 -6.21 -8.21 3.66
N PHE A 108 -5.52 -8.22 2.53
CA PHE A 108 -4.21 -8.84 2.34
C PHE A 108 -3.15 -7.83 1.88
N ASN A 109 -3.13 -6.65 2.49
CA ASN A 109 -2.32 -5.51 2.06
C ASN A 109 -0.86 -5.87 1.69
N GLY A 110 -0.08 -6.44 2.61
CA GLY A 110 1.32 -6.77 2.35
C GLY A 110 1.53 -7.77 1.19
N LEU A 111 0.70 -8.82 1.11
CA LEU A 111 0.82 -9.86 0.08
C LEU A 111 0.33 -9.37 -1.29
N TYR A 112 -0.75 -8.60 -1.32
CA TYR A 112 -1.29 -8.05 -2.55
C TYR A 112 -0.36 -6.99 -3.15
N ILE A 113 0.25 -6.14 -2.31
CA ILE A 113 1.25 -5.16 -2.75
C ILE A 113 2.52 -5.84 -3.23
N LEU A 114 2.93 -6.96 -2.61
CA LEU A 114 4.04 -7.76 -3.11
C LEU A 114 3.73 -8.30 -4.51
N ASN A 115 2.54 -8.87 -4.68
CA ASN A 115 2.08 -9.36 -5.97
C ASN A 115 2.07 -8.25 -7.03
N LEU A 116 1.60 -7.05 -6.66
CA LEU A 116 1.58 -5.89 -7.56
C LEU A 116 2.98 -5.39 -7.89
N GLY A 117 3.89 -5.37 -6.92
CA GLY A 117 5.28 -4.94 -7.09
C GLY A 117 6.13 -5.92 -7.90
N LEU A 118 5.86 -7.23 -7.81
CA LEU A 118 6.63 -8.28 -8.48
C LEU A 118 6.04 -8.78 -9.80
N SER A 119 4.75 -8.52 -10.05
CA SER A 119 4.10 -8.95 -11.29
C SER A 119 4.74 -8.29 -12.52
N TYR A 120 5.09 -9.08 -13.53
CA TYR A 120 5.67 -8.56 -14.79
C TYR A 120 4.62 -7.96 -15.74
N GLU A 121 3.36 -8.37 -15.60
CA GLU A 121 2.26 -7.97 -16.50
C GLU A 121 1.61 -6.64 -16.09
N THR A 122 1.79 -6.25 -14.83
CA THR A 122 1.23 -5.00 -14.32
C THR A 122 2.26 -3.92 -14.48
N GLU A 123 1.90 -2.79 -15.08
CA GLU A 123 2.76 -1.62 -15.15
C GLU A 123 2.14 -0.48 -14.34
N TYR A 124 2.97 0.46 -13.92
CA TYR A 124 2.47 1.67 -13.27
C TYR A 124 1.92 2.61 -14.34
N GLU A 125 0.60 2.82 -14.33
CA GLU A 125 -0.14 3.65 -15.30
C GLU A 125 -0.18 5.13 -14.90
N GLY A 126 0.36 5.48 -13.72
CA GLY A 126 0.44 6.85 -13.25
C GLY A 126 -0.62 7.25 -12.21
N PRO A 127 -0.55 8.49 -11.71
CA PRO A 127 -1.32 8.96 -10.56
C PRO A 127 -2.82 9.10 -10.86
N VAL A 128 -3.70 8.48 -10.09
CA VAL A 128 -5.16 8.49 -10.35
C VAL A 128 -5.94 9.57 -9.59
N TYR A 129 -5.33 10.24 -8.64
CA TYR A 129 -6.04 11.19 -7.79
C TYR A 129 -6.68 12.33 -8.60
N GLY A 130 -7.98 12.52 -8.40
CA GLY A 130 -8.76 13.56 -9.09
C GLY A 130 -9.17 13.21 -10.53
N ARG A 131 -8.83 12.02 -11.05
CA ARG A 131 -9.26 11.54 -12.38
C ARG A 131 -10.57 10.74 -12.30
N ASP A 132 -11.44 10.90 -13.30
CA ASP A 132 -12.66 10.11 -13.46
C ASP A 132 -12.37 8.84 -14.28
N LEU A 133 -12.03 7.77 -13.56
CA LEU A 133 -11.66 6.49 -14.15
C LEU A 133 -12.81 5.81 -14.92
N GLY A 134 -14.05 6.30 -14.80
CA GLY A 134 -15.22 5.83 -15.55
C GLY A 134 -15.27 6.33 -17.00
N LYS A 135 -14.57 7.43 -17.32
CA LYS A 135 -14.47 7.98 -18.69
C LYS A 135 -13.14 7.66 -19.36
N ASP A 136 -12.08 7.53 -18.57
CA ASP A 136 -10.70 7.37 -19.05
C ASP A 136 -10.27 5.90 -19.27
N GLY A 137 -11.19 4.93 -19.05
CA GLY A 137 -10.92 3.49 -19.15
C GLY A 137 -10.49 2.97 -20.53
N GLY A 138 -10.54 3.80 -21.57
CA GLY A 138 -10.11 3.44 -22.93
C GLY A 138 -8.77 4.04 -23.39
N ALA A 139 -8.19 5.00 -22.67
CA ALA A 139 -7.08 5.82 -23.19
C ALA A 139 -5.69 5.53 -22.57
N MET A 140 -5.60 4.63 -21.59
CA MET A 140 -4.37 4.39 -20.82
C MET A 140 -3.34 3.49 -21.51
N GLN A 141 -3.45 3.22 -22.81
CA GLN A 141 -2.41 2.52 -23.59
C GLN A 141 -1.38 3.46 -24.24
N GLY A 142 -1.52 4.79 -24.12
CA GLY A 142 -0.86 5.71 -25.06
C GLY A 142 0.20 6.66 -24.54
N THR A 143 0.28 6.97 -23.25
CA THR A 143 1.12 8.11 -22.81
C THR A 143 2.24 7.65 -21.90
N ARG A 144 3.36 7.31 -22.55
CA ARG A 144 4.71 7.30 -22.01
C ARG A 144 4.87 8.47 -21.04
N ALA A 145 4.89 8.19 -19.74
CA ALA A 145 5.27 9.19 -18.75
C ALA A 145 6.77 9.49 -18.98
N ALA A 146 7.02 10.70 -19.47
CA ALA A 146 8.33 11.25 -19.61
C ALA A 146 9.05 11.26 -18.25
N VAL A 147 10.34 10.93 -18.35
CA VAL A 147 11.41 11.07 -17.36
C VAL A 147 11.38 12.43 -16.67
#